data_AF-A0A2S5MDG6-F1
#
_entry.id   AF-A0A2S5MDG6-F1
#
_cell.length_a   1.000
_cell.length_b   1.000
_cell.length_c   1.000
_cell.angle_alpha   90.00
_cell.angle_beta   90.00
_cell.angle_gamma   90.00
#
_symmetry.space_group_name_H-M   'P 1'
#
loop_
_entity.id
_entity.type
_entity.pdbx_description
1 polymer ?
#
loop_
_entity_poly.entity_id
_entity_poly.type
_entity_poly.pdbx_seq_one_letter_code
_entity_poly.pdbx_strand_id
1 'polypeptide(L)'
;MSNNEPNNHYYEPAVRSLGLIEGAIIVMTVGAMAVVQWLDEQTLQVFGWFLFPIEFLLNAVFFPGTETRLRKNGAALLEALPIFLLSYVLYRFAKGAISVLRLVLPKRPQ
;
A
#
# COMPACT_ATOMS: atom_id res chain seq x y z
N MET A 1 -58.14 9.76 -27.69
CA MET A 1 -56.84 10.35 -27.31
C MET A 1 -56.04 9.25 -26.65
N SER A 2 -54.97 8.79 -27.32
CA SER A 2 -54.07 7.75 -26.84
C SER A 2 -53.10 8.41 -25.84
N ASN A 3 -53.20 8.04 -24.57
CA ASN A 3 -52.24 8.44 -23.55
C ASN A 3 -50.97 7.58 -23.71
N ASN A 4 -50.12 7.98 -24.65
CA ASN A 4 -48.74 7.49 -24.74
C ASN A 4 -47.90 8.25 -23.70
N GLU A 5 -47.91 7.80 -22.45
CA GLU A 5 -46.86 8.16 -21.50
C GLU A 5 -45.60 7.36 -21.87
N PRO A 6 -44.46 8.02 -22.20
CA PRO A 6 -43.22 7.31 -22.40
C PRO A 6 -42.77 6.74 -21.06
N ASN A 7 -42.70 5.42 -21.01
CA ASN A 7 -42.19 4.63 -19.90
C ASN A 7 -40.70 4.97 -19.67
N ASN A 8 -40.44 6.01 -18.87
CA ASN A 8 -39.11 6.55 -18.55
C ASN A 8 -38.32 5.67 -17.55
N HIS A 9 -38.33 4.35 -17.72
CA HIS A 9 -37.56 3.42 -16.88
C HIS A 9 -36.09 3.25 -17.31
N TYR A 10 -35.50 4.25 -17.97
CA TYR A 10 -34.15 4.13 -18.56
C TYR A 10 -32.99 4.59 -17.67
N TYR A 11 -33.22 4.95 -16.41
CA TYR A 11 -32.12 5.32 -15.52
C TYR A 11 -32.19 4.63 -14.16
N GLU A 12 -31.09 3.89 -13.89
CA GLU A 12 -30.48 3.46 -12.61
C GLU A 12 -30.50 1.95 -12.29
N PRO A 13 -29.36 1.36 -11.88
CA PRO A 13 -28.38 1.93 -10.95
C PRO A 13 -26.90 1.59 -11.25
N ALA A 14 -26.24 2.28 -12.18
CA ALA A 14 -24.77 2.27 -12.23
C ALA A 14 -24.16 3.32 -11.27
N VAL A 15 -24.92 4.35 -10.91
CA VAL A 15 -24.46 5.50 -10.10
C VAL A 15 -24.36 5.14 -8.61
N ARG A 16 -25.23 4.26 -8.11
CA ARG A 16 -25.27 3.86 -6.70
C ARG A 16 -24.02 3.10 -6.25
N SER A 17 -23.46 2.26 -7.12
CA SER A 17 -22.22 1.53 -6.84
C SER A 17 -20.99 2.45 -6.90
N LEU A 18 -20.97 3.42 -7.83
CA LEU A 18 -19.90 4.41 -7.92
C LEU A 18 -19.81 5.25 -6.63
N GLY A 19 -20.95 5.76 -6.14
CA GLY A 19 -21.01 6.50 -4.88
C GLY A 19 -20.61 5.68 -3.63
N LEU A 20 -20.88 4.37 -3.63
CA LEU A 20 -20.41 3.46 -2.58
C LEU A 20 -18.91 3.24 -2.63
N ILE A 21 -18.33 3.09 -3.82
CA ILE A 21 -16.89 2.93 -4.02
C ILE A 21 -16.17 4.20 -3.60
N GLU A 22 -16.63 5.36 -4.05
CA GLU A 22 -16.08 6.67 -3.67
C GLU A 22 -16.18 6.89 -2.16
N GLY A 23 -17.34 6.59 -1.56
CA GLY A 23 -17.53 6.65 -0.11
C GLY A 23 -16.58 5.73 0.65
N ALA A 24 -16.39 4.49 0.19
CA ALA A 24 -15.46 3.54 0.78
C ALA A 24 -14.01 4.01 0.68
N ILE A 25 -13.59 4.56 -0.47
CA ILE A 25 -12.25 5.12 -0.66
C ILE A 25 -12.02 6.29 0.31
N ILE A 26 -12.99 7.18 0.47
CA ILE A 26 -12.89 8.32 1.39
C ILE A 26 -12.75 7.82 2.83
N VAL A 27 -13.62 6.90 3.27
CA VAL A 27 -13.57 6.35 4.63
C VAL A 27 -12.24 5.63 4.89
N MET A 28 -11.77 4.83 3.93
CA MET A 28 -10.47 4.16 4.05
C MET A 28 -9.32 5.15 4.13
N THR A 29 -9.34 6.21 3.31
CA THR A 29 -8.28 7.22 3.28
C THR A 29 -8.24 8.01 4.58
N VAL A 30 -9.38 8.49 5.05
CA VAL A 30 -9.50 9.22 6.32
C VAL A 30 -9.13 8.32 7.50
N GLY A 31 -9.59 7.07 7.50
CA GLY A 31 -9.22 6.08 8.50
C GLY A 31 -7.72 5.81 8.54
N ALA A 32 -7.08 5.65 7.39
CA ALA A 32 -5.63 5.48 7.30
C ALA A 32 -4.87 6.70 7.84
N MET A 33 -5.30 7.92 7.49
CA MET A 33 -4.71 9.16 8.02
C MET A 33 -4.87 9.25 9.54
N ALA A 34 -6.03 8.90 10.09
CA ALA A 34 -6.27 8.89 11.53
C ALA A 34 -5.36 7.88 12.26
N VAL A 35 -5.13 6.70 11.67
CA VAL A 35 -4.19 5.71 12.20
C VAL A 35 -2.76 6.23 12.19
N VAL A 36 -2.33 6.87 11.10
CA VAL A 36 -1.00 7.50 11.01
C VAL A 36 -0.83 8.56 12.08
N GLN A 37 -1.82 9.42 12.27
CA GLN A 37 -1.79 10.45 13.30
C GLN A 37 -1.74 9.84 14.70
N TRP A 38 -2.58 8.84 14.98
CA TRP A 38 -2.57 8.14 16.25
C TRP A 38 -1.23 7.47 16.57
N LEU A 39 -0.55 6.92 15.55
CA LEU A 39 0.80 6.36 15.69
C LEU A 39 1.84 7.44 16.00
N ASP A 40 1.71 8.62 15.40
CA ASP A 40 2.59 9.77 15.62
C ASP A 40 2.41 10.42 17.00
N GLU A 41 1.23 10.28 17.60
CA GLU A 41 0.93 10.75 18.96
C GLU A 41 1.47 9.83 20.06
N GLN A 42 1.92 8.61 19.72
CA GLN A 42 2.52 7.70 20.69
C GLN A 42 3.86 8.24 21.19
N THR A 43 4.05 8.24 22.51
CA THR A 43 5.29 8.71 23.16
C THR A 43 6.52 7.90 22.74
N LEU A 44 6.36 6.62 22.42
CA LEU A 44 7.42 5.71 22.01
C LEU A 44 7.54 5.66 20.49
N GLN A 45 8.62 6.23 19.94
CA GLN A 45 8.91 6.27 18.51
C GLN A 45 9.66 5.02 18.02
N VAL A 46 9.03 3.85 18.14
CA VAL A 46 9.63 2.54 17.83
C VAL A 46 10.13 2.43 16.39
N PHE A 47 9.32 2.85 15.41
CA PHE A 47 9.68 2.69 13.99
C PHE A 47 10.78 3.69 13.57
N GLY A 48 10.73 4.91 14.09
CA GLY A 48 11.78 5.90 13.88
C GLY A 48 13.15 5.40 14.34
N TRP A 49 13.21 4.79 15.52
CA TRP A 49 14.45 4.22 16.06
C TRP A 49 15.00 3.04 15.25
N PHE A 50 14.12 2.25 14.64
CA PHE A 50 14.54 1.15 13.78
C PHE A 50 15.11 1.64 12.43
N LEU A 51 14.47 2.63 11.82
CA LEU A 51 14.87 3.15 10.51
C LEU A 51 16.08 4.10 10.58
N PHE A 52 16.21 4.88 11.66
CA PHE A 52 17.26 5.88 11.82
C PHE A 52 18.68 5.36 11.55
N PRO A 53 19.17 4.25 12.15
CA PRO A 53 20.54 3.78 11.91
C PRO A 53 20.77 3.34 10.47
N ILE A 54 19.75 2.77 9.81
CA ILE A 54 19.83 2.38 8.40
C ILE A 54 19.94 3.63 7.52
N GLU A 55 19.05 4.61 7.75
CA GLU A 55 19.03 5.87 7.02
C GLU A 55 20.32 6.68 7.25
N PHE A 56 20.84 6.68 8.47
CA PHE A 56 22.10 7.34 8.82
C PHE A 56 23.28 6.75 8.03
N LEU A 57 23.40 5.42 7.99
CA LEU A 57 24.48 4.76 7.23
C LEU A 57 24.34 5.00 5.73
N LEU A 58 23.12 4.93 5.18
CA LEU A 58 22.87 5.21 3.76
C LEU A 58 23.20 6.65 3.41
N ASN A 59 22.76 7.62 4.21
CA ASN A 59 23.08 9.03 3.99
C ASN A 59 24.58 9.28 4.15
N ALA A 60 25.24 8.70 5.15
CA ALA A 60 26.69 8.86 5.32
C ALA A 60 27.51 8.35 4.12
N VAL A 61 27.06 7.27 3.46
CA VAL A 61 27.77 6.67 2.32
C VAL A 61 27.39 7.32 0.99
N PHE A 62 26.10 7.56 0.75
CA PHE A 62 25.59 7.98 -0.55
C PHE A 62 25.22 9.47 -0.62
N PHE A 63 24.88 10.11 0.50
CA PHE A 63 24.38 11.48 0.57
C PHE A 63 24.93 12.27 1.78
N PRO A 64 26.24 12.53 1.84
CA PRO A 64 26.93 12.99 3.05
C PRO A 64 26.52 14.40 3.54
N GLY A 65 25.72 15.15 2.76
CA GLY A 65 25.16 16.45 3.15
C GLY A 65 23.74 16.39 3.71
N THR A 66 23.12 15.20 3.77
CA THR A 66 21.72 15.05 4.18
C THR A 66 21.63 14.89 5.70
N GLU A 67 20.83 15.74 6.35
CA GLU A 67 20.52 15.58 7.76
C GLU A 67 19.57 14.41 7.99
N THR A 68 20.02 13.40 8.74
CA THR A 68 19.16 12.30 9.19
C THR A 68 18.46 12.71 10.48
N ARG A 69 17.12 12.72 10.48
CA ARG A 69 16.29 13.05 11.64
C ARG A 69 15.51 11.84 12.10
N LEU A 70 15.29 11.71 13.41
CA LEU A 70 14.42 10.68 13.95
C LEU A 70 12.98 10.95 13.50
N ARG A 71 12.39 10.01 12.76
CA ARG A 71 11.03 10.14 12.22
C ARG A 71 9.99 9.64 13.23
N LYS A 72 8.81 10.26 13.21
CA LYS A 72 7.66 9.77 13.97
C LYS A 72 7.17 8.43 13.38
N ASN A 73 6.44 7.66 14.18
CA ASN A 73 6.07 6.28 13.82
C ASN A 73 5.25 6.17 12.54
N GLY A 74 4.25 7.03 12.37
CA GLY A 74 3.36 7.05 11.21
C GLY A 74 4.12 7.44 9.94
N ALA A 75 4.97 8.47 10.03
CA ALA A 75 5.85 8.87 8.93
C ALA A 75 6.83 7.74 8.53
N ALA A 76 7.48 7.13 9.51
CA ALA A 76 8.38 5.99 9.31
C ALA A 76 7.66 4.79 8.66
N LEU A 77 6.43 4.49 9.07
CA LEU A 77 5.64 3.40 8.51
C LEU A 77 5.25 3.67 7.05
N LEU A 78 4.82 4.90 6.73
CA LEU A 78 4.47 5.31 5.38
C LEU A 78 5.65 5.19 4.41
N GLU A 79 6.85 5.51 4.86
CA GLU A 79 8.06 5.39 4.04
C GLU A 79 8.57 3.96 3.92
N ALA A 80 8.32 3.12 4.92
CA ALA A 80 8.65 1.70 4.84
C ALA A 80 7.67 0.94 3.93
N LEU A 81 6.44 1.44 3.75
CA LEU A 81 5.38 0.76 3.00
C LEU A 81 5.79 0.43 1.54
N PRO A 82 6.38 1.36 0.74
CA PRO A 82 6.88 1.05 -0.60
C PRO A 82 7.95 -0.05 -0.60
N ILE A 83 8.82 -0.07 0.42
CA ILE A 83 9.90 -1.06 0.54
C ILE A 83 9.30 -2.45 0.80
N PHE A 84 8.33 -2.54 1.71
CA PHE A 84 7.61 -3.79 1.99
C PHE A 84 6.81 -4.26 0.77
N LEU A 85 6.13 -3.34 0.07
CA LEU A 85 5.37 -3.66 -1.13
C LEU A 85 6.29 -4.18 -2.24
N LEU A 86 7.42 -3.51 -2.49
CA LEU A 86 8.41 -3.95 -3.46
C LEU A 86 8.98 -5.32 -3.09
N SER A 87 9.34 -5.52 -1.83
CA SER A 87 9.84 -6.81 -1.32
C SER A 87 8.81 -7.93 -1.50
N TYR A 88 7.53 -7.65 -1.25
CA TYR A 88 6.45 -8.60 -1.48
C TYR A 88 6.27 -8.95 -2.96
N VAL A 89 6.31 -7.94 -3.85
CA VAL A 89 6.24 -8.14 -5.30
C VAL A 89 7.42 -9.00 -5.77
N LEU A 90 8.64 -8.67 -5.37
CA LEU A 90 9.84 -9.45 -5.69
C LEU A 90 9.74 -10.89 -5.16
N TYR A 91 9.25 -11.08 -3.94
CA TYR A 91 9.00 -12.41 -3.39
C TYR A 91 8.00 -13.22 -4.24
N ARG A 92 6.91 -12.59 -4.70
CA ARG A 92 5.92 -13.25 -5.57
C ARG A 92 6.53 -13.61 -6.92
N PHE A 93 7.34 -12.74 -7.51
CA PHE A 93 8.09 -13.04 -8.73
C PHE A 93 9.06 -14.19 -8.54
N ALA A 94 9.88 -14.17 -7.48
CA ALA A 94 10.81 -15.24 -7.17
C ALA A 94 10.09 -16.58 -6.97
N LYS A 95 8.96 -16.58 -6.25
CA LYS A 95 8.13 -17.78 -6.07
C LYS A 95 7.54 -18.29 -7.40
N GLY A 96 7.08 -17.38 -8.26
CA GLY A 96 6.63 -17.71 -9.61
C GLY A 96 7.73 -18.33 -10.46
N ALA A 97 8.91 -17.71 -10.49
CA ALA A 97 10.09 -18.19 -11.20
C ALA A 97 10.51 -19.59 -10.72
N ILE A 98 10.56 -19.82 -9.40
CA ILE A 98 10.87 -21.14 -8.82
C ILE A 98 9.79 -22.17 -9.20
N SER A 99 8.51 -21.78 -9.21
CA SER A 99 7.43 -22.68 -9.61
C SER A 99 7.53 -23.10 -11.08
N VAL A 100 7.88 -22.17 -11.97
CA VAL A 100 8.12 -22.46 -13.39
C VAL A 100 9.36 -23.35 -13.55
N LEU A 101 10.44 -23.02 -12.84
CA LEU A 101 11.67 -23.80 -12.86
C LEU A 101 11.44 -25.27 -12.44
N ARG A 102 10.62 -25.51 -11.41
CA ARG A 102 10.23 -26.88 -10.99
C ARG A 102 9.40 -27.62 -12.02
N LEU A 103 8.62 -26.92 -12.84
CA LEU A 103 7.80 -27.49 -13.90
C LEU A 103 8.64 -27.89 -15.13
N VAL A 104 9.73 -27.16 -15.37
CA VAL A 104 10.65 -27.39 -16.50
C VAL A 104 11.75 -28.39 -16.13
N LEU A 105 12.14 -28.52 -14.86
CA LEU A 105 13.10 -29.53 -14.44
C LEU A 105 12.51 -30.94 -14.53
N PRO A 106 13.15 -31.87 -15.27
CA PRO A 106 12.70 -33.25 -15.33
C PRO A 106 12.73 -33.85 -13.93
N LYS A 107 11.63 -34.49 -13.51
CA LYS A 107 11.64 -35.37 -12.33
C LYS A 107 12.81 -36.33 -12.50
N ARG A 108 13.81 -36.25 -11.62
CA ARG A 108 14.89 -37.25 -11.60
C ARG A 108 14.23 -38.63 -11.48
N PRO A 109 14.55 -39.58 -12.38
CA PRO A 109 14.10 -40.96 -12.20
C PRO A 109 14.66 -41.47 -10.87
N GLN A 110 13.77 -42.03 -10.05
CA GLN A 110 14.10 -42.74 -8.81
C GLN A 110 14.78 -44.06 -9.14
#